data_AF-A0A2G6LPA5-F1
#
_entry.id   AF-A0A2G6LPA5-F1
#
_cell.length_a   1.000
_cell.length_b   1.000
_cell.length_c   1.000
_cell.angle_alpha   90.00
_cell.angle_beta   90.00
_cell.angle_gamma   90.00
#
_symmetry.space_group_name_H-M   'P 1'
#
loop_
_entity.id
_entity.type
_entity.pdbx_description
1 polymer ?
#
loop_
_entity_poly.entity_id
_entity_poly.type
_entity_poly.pdbx_seq_one_letter_code
_entity_poly.pdbx_strand_id
1 'polypeptide(L)'
;MRKFIKILLILLLFLILHSCKDKSRPTQDLIMHEPSEMALLMRQMYEYNKLVKQQIIAGDSLTDYPEDFKKIHTAVLTNPEEKDAEYDSLANVFLTFQNKAFNTKKDSVVYYFNKSVNACVTCHTTRCTGPIPKIKRLKIQ
;
A
#
# COMPACT_ATOMS: atom_id res chain seq x y z
N MET A 1 61.18 6.80 -9.82
CA MET A 1 59.74 6.85 -10.21
C MET A 1 58.89 5.79 -9.53
N ARG A 2 59.17 4.49 -9.68
CA ARG A 2 58.38 3.38 -9.08
C ARG A 2 58.25 3.42 -7.54
N LYS A 3 59.29 3.87 -6.82
CA LYS A 3 59.28 4.06 -5.35
C LYS A 3 58.45 5.26 -4.90
N PHE A 4 58.47 6.36 -5.68
CA PHE A 4 57.64 7.54 -5.43
C PHE A 4 56.15 7.27 -5.67
N ILE A 5 55.81 6.47 -6.69
CA ILE A 5 54.43 6.02 -6.95
C ILE A 5 53.88 5.18 -5.79
N LYS A 6 54.70 4.31 -5.20
CA LYS A 6 54.30 3.50 -4.03
C LYS A 6 54.10 4.36 -2.77
N ILE A 7 54.95 5.36 -2.55
CA ILE A 7 54.81 6.29 -1.42
C ILE A 7 53.56 7.17 -1.59
N LEU A 8 53.27 7.61 -2.82
CA LEU A 8 52.05 8.39 -3.13
C LEU A 8 50.76 7.55 -2.97
N LEU A 9 50.79 6.27 -3.34
CA LEU A 9 49.67 5.33 -3.14
C LEU A 9 49.42 5.01 -1.66
N ILE A 10 50.46 4.93 -0.83
CA ILE A 10 50.34 4.69 0.61
C ILE A 10 49.79 5.93 1.33
N LEU A 11 50.18 7.14 0.88
CA LEU A 11 49.66 8.39 1.43
C LEU A 11 48.18 8.61 1.08
N LEU A 12 47.76 8.24 -0.13
CA LEU A 12 46.37 8.33 -0.58
C LEU A 12 45.45 7.35 0.19
N LEU A 13 45.97 6.19 0.60
CA LEU A 13 45.23 5.18 1.38
C LEU A 13 44.99 5.63 2.83
N PHE A 14 45.88 6.44 3.41
CA PHE A 14 45.75 6.95 4.77
C PHE A 14 44.70 8.08 4.91
N LEU A 15 44.40 8.80 3.82
CA LEU A 15 43.40 9.88 3.80
C LEU A 15 41.94 9.38 3.80
N ILE A 16 41.70 8.09 3.59
CA ILE A 16 40.35 7.50 3.55
C ILE A 16 39.84 7.10 4.96
N LEU A 17 40.70 7.12 5.97
CA LEU A 17 40.38 6.62 7.32
C LEU A 17 39.90 7.68 8.34
N HIS A 18 39.73 8.95 7.96
CA HIS A 18 39.40 10.03 8.91
C HIS A 18 38.03 10.71 8.73
N SER A 19 37.09 10.11 8.00
CA SER A 19 35.74 10.69 7.82
C SER A 19 34.62 9.85 8.43
N CYS A 20 34.65 9.70 9.76
CA CYS A 20 33.44 9.45 10.54
C CYS A 20 33.54 10.23 11.84
N LYS A 21 33.04 11.46 11.82
CA LYS A 21 32.69 12.20 13.04
C LYS A 21 31.25 11.81 13.37
N ASP A 22 31.09 10.78 14.19
CA ASP A 22 29.79 10.39 14.74
C ASP A 22 29.26 11.54 15.61
N LYS A 23 28.46 12.41 15.00
CA LYS A 23 27.58 13.29 15.73
C LYS A 23 26.46 12.41 16.25
N SER A 24 26.55 11.99 17.50
CA SER A 24 25.42 11.39 18.23
C SER A 24 24.25 12.38 18.18
N ARG A 25 23.35 12.18 17.21
CA ARG A 25 22.06 12.87 17.20
C ARG A 25 21.32 12.39 18.44
N PRO A 26 20.64 13.29 19.19
CA PRO A 26 19.77 12.85 20.27
C PRO A 26 18.78 11.85 19.66
N THR A 27 18.79 10.62 20.18
CA THR A 27 17.79 9.61 19.88
C THR A 27 16.47 10.13 20.41
N GLN A 28 15.76 10.87 19.57
CA GLN A 28 14.36 11.14 19.78
C GLN A 28 13.68 9.77 19.76
N ASP A 29 13.05 9.37 20.85
CA ASP A 29 12.31 8.10 20.92
C ASP A 29 11.32 8.07 19.76
N LEU A 30 11.63 7.29 18.74
CA LEU A 30 10.74 7.04 17.62
C LEU A 30 9.66 6.08 18.15
N ILE A 31 8.60 6.64 18.71
CA ILE A 31 7.43 5.85 19.12
C ILE A 31 6.78 5.34 17.83
N MET A 32 6.99 4.06 17.50
CA MET A 32 6.20 3.39 16.49
C MET A 32 4.78 3.24 17.02
N HIS A 33 3.81 3.89 16.37
CA HIS A 33 2.40 3.69 16.69
C HIS A 33 1.92 2.36 16.11
N GLU A 34 1.25 1.57 16.96
CA GLU A 34 0.56 0.36 16.53
C GLU A 34 -0.49 0.70 15.46
N PRO A 35 -0.61 -0.11 14.40
CA PRO A 35 -1.59 0.14 13.36
C PRO A 35 -3.01 -0.05 13.90
N SER A 36 -3.92 0.85 13.52
CA SER A 36 -5.35 0.66 13.76
C SER A 36 -5.88 -0.59 13.05
N GLU A 37 -7.01 -1.11 13.51
CA GLU A 37 -7.71 -2.22 12.85
C GLU A 37 -8.01 -1.89 11.39
N MET A 38 -8.43 -0.66 11.10
CA MET A 38 -8.65 -0.18 9.75
C MET A 38 -7.37 -0.19 8.91
N ALA A 39 -6.24 0.23 9.47
CA ALA A 39 -4.96 0.22 8.75
C ALA A 39 -4.52 -1.21 8.42
N LEU A 40 -4.75 -2.17 9.31
CA LEU A 40 -4.52 -3.59 9.06
C LEU A 40 -5.45 -4.11 7.96
N LEU A 41 -6.74 -3.79 8.02
CA LEU A 41 -7.73 -4.18 7.02
C LEU A 41 -7.36 -3.64 5.63
N MET A 42 -6.99 -2.36 5.52
CA MET A 42 -6.59 -1.74 4.24
C MET A 42 -5.37 -2.42 3.61
N ARG A 43 -4.41 -2.89 4.43
CA ARG A 43 -3.26 -3.68 3.94
C ARG A 43 -3.72 -5.03 3.40
N GLN A 44 -4.59 -5.73 4.13
CA GLN A 44 -5.16 -7.01 3.69
C GLN A 44 -5.93 -6.84 2.38
N MET A 45 -6.78 -5.81 2.29
CA MET A 45 -7.55 -5.48 1.09
C MET A 45 -6.65 -5.23 -0.13
N TYR A 46 -5.54 -4.53 0.06
CA TYR A 46 -4.58 -4.27 -1.02
C TYR A 46 -3.91 -5.55 -1.51
N GLU A 47 -3.34 -6.36 -0.61
CA GLU A 47 -2.63 -7.58 -0.99
C GLU A 47 -3.57 -8.61 -1.62
N TYR A 48 -4.79 -8.72 -1.10
CA TYR A 48 -5.82 -9.57 -1.67
C TYR A 48 -6.22 -9.11 -3.08
N ASN A 49 -6.47 -7.82 -3.30
CA ASN A 49 -6.78 -7.31 -4.64
C ASN A 49 -5.59 -7.39 -5.61
N LYS A 50 -4.35 -7.42 -5.11
CA LYS A 50 -3.16 -7.71 -5.93
C LYS A 50 -3.20 -9.14 -6.46
N LEU A 51 -3.57 -10.12 -5.62
CA LEU A 51 -3.78 -11.51 -6.02
C LEU A 51 -4.93 -11.62 -7.04
N VAL A 52 -6.09 -11.02 -6.73
CA VAL A 52 -7.26 -11.03 -7.64
C VAL A 52 -6.90 -10.45 -9.02
N LYS A 53 -6.16 -9.33 -9.05
CA LYS A 53 -5.64 -8.77 -10.31
C LYS A 53 -4.85 -9.80 -11.11
N GLN A 54 -3.96 -10.54 -10.46
CA GLN A 54 -3.13 -11.55 -11.12
C GLN A 54 -4.00 -12.69 -11.69
N GLN A 55 -4.98 -13.17 -10.93
CA GLN A 55 -5.92 -14.21 -11.38
C GLN A 55 -6.73 -13.75 -12.61
N ILE A 56 -7.24 -12.52 -12.59
CA ILE A 56 -7.97 -11.94 -13.73
C ILE A 56 -7.09 -11.88 -14.98
N ILE A 57 -5.84 -11.41 -14.85
CA ILE A 57 -4.91 -11.28 -15.98
C ILE A 57 -4.51 -12.66 -16.54
N ALA A 58 -4.35 -13.66 -15.68
CA ALA A 58 -4.01 -15.03 -16.08
C ALA A 58 -5.21 -15.78 -16.70
N GLY A 59 -6.43 -15.27 -16.54
CA GLY A 59 -7.65 -16.00 -16.92
C GLY A 59 -7.99 -17.13 -15.95
N ASP A 60 -7.41 -17.11 -14.75
CA ASP A 60 -7.66 -18.10 -13.71
C ASP A 60 -9.02 -17.87 -13.04
N SER A 61 -9.51 -18.91 -12.38
CA SER A 61 -10.65 -18.77 -11.48
C SER A 61 -10.27 -17.89 -10.29
N LEU A 62 -11.17 -16.98 -9.91
CA LEU A 62 -10.97 -16.12 -8.75
C LEU A 62 -11.01 -16.94 -7.46
N THR A 63 -10.25 -16.49 -6.47
CA THR A 63 -10.44 -16.88 -5.07
C THR A 63 -11.86 -16.52 -4.59
N ASP A 64 -12.29 -17.09 -3.46
CA ASP A 64 -13.61 -16.79 -2.89
C ASP A 64 -13.73 -15.33 -2.47
N TYR A 65 -14.90 -14.72 -2.61
CA TYR A 65 -15.10 -13.34 -2.17
C TYR A 65 -14.65 -13.15 -0.70
N PRO A 66 -13.82 -12.13 -0.40
CA PRO A 66 -13.29 -11.93 0.94
C PRO A 66 -14.35 -11.28 1.83
N GLU A 67 -15.14 -12.12 2.52
CA GLU A 67 -16.19 -11.68 3.46
C GLU A 67 -15.66 -10.71 4.53
N ASP A 68 -14.40 -10.85 4.92
CA ASP A 68 -13.70 -9.96 5.85
C ASP A 68 -13.66 -8.50 5.42
N PHE A 69 -13.83 -8.19 4.12
CA PHE A 69 -13.87 -6.79 3.67
C PHE A 69 -15.08 -6.03 4.24
N LYS A 70 -16.14 -6.74 4.64
CA LYS A 70 -17.31 -6.13 5.32
C LYS A 70 -16.93 -5.51 6.68
N LYS A 71 -15.81 -5.93 7.28
CA LYS A 71 -15.25 -5.29 8.48
C LYS A 71 -14.88 -3.82 8.25
N ILE A 72 -14.86 -3.31 7.02
CA ILE A 72 -14.69 -1.87 6.74
C ILE A 72 -15.75 -1.02 7.48
N HIS A 73 -16.94 -1.57 7.75
CA HIS A 73 -17.98 -0.87 8.50
C HIS A 73 -17.77 -0.92 10.02
N THR A 74 -16.93 -1.78 10.55
CA THR A 74 -16.80 -1.97 12.00
C THR A 74 -15.39 -1.75 12.54
N ALA A 75 -14.36 -1.92 11.71
CA ALA A 75 -12.97 -1.76 12.10
C ALA A 75 -12.70 -0.33 12.59
N VAL A 76 -11.97 -0.23 13.70
CA VAL A 76 -11.61 1.04 14.33
C VAL A 76 -10.62 1.81 13.45
N LEU A 77 -10.98 3.05 13.08
CA LEU A 77 -10.10 3.97 12.36
C LEU A 77 -9.01 4.51 13.28
N THR A 78 -7.89 4.96 12.71
CA THR A 78 -6.85 5.68 13.46
C THR A 78 -7.40 6.92 14.16
N ASN A 79 -8.31 7.63 13.49
CA ASN A 79 -9.14 8.68 14.08
C ASN A 79 -10.62 8.25 14.00
N PRO A 80 -11.24 7.82 15.10
CA PRO A 80 -12.62 7.35 15.11
C PRO A 80 -13.65 8.38 14.61
N GLU A 81 -13.37 9.68 14.77
CA GLU A 81 -14.28 10.77 14.36
C GLU A 81 -14.45 10.88 12.84
N GLU A 82 -13.53 10.29 12.05
CA GLU A 82 -13.63 10.27 10.59
C GLU A 82 -14.69 9.30 10.05
N LYS A 83 -15.31 8.52 10.95
CA LYS A 83 -16.38 7.58 10.61
C LYS A 83 -17.73 8.30 10.60
N ASP A 84 -18.20 8.65 9.41
CA ASP A 84 -19.48 9.33 9.17
C ASP A 84 -20.29 8.69 8.04
N ALA A 85 -21.42 9.30 7.68
CA ALA A 85 -22.31 8.78 6.65
C ALA A 85 -21.67 8.72 5.24
N GLU A 86 -20.78 9.66 4.90
CA GLU A 86 -20.11 9.63 3.59
C GLU A 86 -18.98 8.58 3.58
N TYR A 87 -18.32 8.30 4.71
CA TYR A 87 -17.42 7.14 4.86
C TYR A 87 -18.16 5.84 4.51
N ASP A 88 -19.32 5.62 5.14
CA ASP A 88 -20.10 4.40 4.93
C ASP A 88 -20.63 4.29 3.49
N SER A 89 -21.02 5.42 2.88
CA SER A 89 -21.40 5.46 1.46
C SER A 89 -20.25 5.02 0.54
N LEU A 90 -19.04 5.56 0.75
CA LEU A 90 -17.85 5.20 -0.02
C LEU A 90 -17.45 3.73 0.16
N ALA A 91 -17.51 3.23 1.40
CA ALA A 91 -17.27 1.83 1.72
C ALA A 91 -18.26 0.90 1.00
N ASN A 92 -19.56 1.25 1.00
CA ASN A 92 -20.61 0.50 0.31
C ASN A 92 -20.39 0.45 -1.21
N VAL A 93 -19.97 1.56 -1.83
CA VAL A 93 -19.64 1.60 -3.26
C VAL A 93 -18.51 0.64 -3.59
N PHE A 94 -17.45 0.61 -2.78
CA PHE A 94 -16.36 -0.35 -2.93
C PHE A 94 -16.88 -1.80 -2.84
N LEU A 95 -17.59 -2.16 -1.76
CA LEU A 95 -18.08 -3.52 -1.54
C LEU A 95 -19.01 -3.97 -2.68
N THR A 96 -19.86 -3.07 -3.17
CA THR A 96 -20.78 -3.34 -4.29
C THR A 96 -20.03 -3.71 -5.56
N PHE A 97 -19.05 -2.90 -5.98
CA PHE A 97 -18.30 -3.19 -7.19
C PHE A 97 -17.37 -4.40 -7.03
N GLN A 98 -16.80 -4.58 -5.84
CA GLN A 98 -16.00 -5.77 -5.54
C GLN A 98 -16.87 -7.01 -5.67
N ASN A 99 -18.04 -7.05 -5.04
CA ASN A 99 -18.95 -8.19 -5.12
C ASN A 99 -19.38 -8.48 -6.57
N LYS A 100 -19.68 -7.45 -7.37
CA LYS A 100 -19.98 -7.62 -8.81
C LYS A 100 -18.81 -8.24 -9.59
N ALA A 101 -17.57 -7.93 -9.23
CA ALA A 101 -16.40 -8.53 -9.89
C ALA A 101 -16.32 -10.05 -9.66
N PHE A 102 -16.73 -10.54 -8.48
CA PHE A 102 -16.74 -11.97 -8.14
C PHE A 102 -17.99 -12.71 -8.64
N ASN A 103 -19.09 -12.00 -8.90
CA ASN A 103 -20.38 -12.61 -9.27
C ASN A 103 -20.76 -12.43 -10.75
N THR A 104 -19.95 -11.73 -11.54
CA THR A 104 -20.17 -11.61 -12.98
C THR A 104 -19.46 -12.72 -13.75
N LYS A 105 -20.00 -13.11 -14.91
CA LYS A 105 -19.32 -14.02 -15.84
C LYS A 105 -18.48 -13.24 -16.85
N LYS A 106 -17.35 -13.84 -17.27
CA LYS A 106 -16.52 -13.44 -18.43
C LYS A 106 -16.05 -11.97 -18.41
N ASP A 107 -16.26 -11.24 -19.51
CA ASP A 107 -15.54 -10.01 -19.88
C ASP A 107 -15.85 -8.81 -18.97
N SER A 108 -16.90 -8.89 -18.14
CA SER A 108 -17.26 -7.82 -17.21
C SER A 108 -16.45 -7.82 -15.90
N VAL A 109 -15.69 -8.89 -15.61
CA VAL A 109 -14.90 -8.98 -14.37
C VAL A 109 -13.89 -7.83 -14.29
N VAL A 110 -13.15 -7.57 -15.38
CA VAL A 110 -12.17 -6.46 -15.46
C VAL A 110 -12.85 -5.11 -15.22
N TYR A 111 -14.04 -4.90 -15.79
CA TYR A 111 -14.79 -3.67 -15.62
C TYR A 111 -15.16 -3.43 -14.15
N TYR A 112 -15.78 -4.42 -13.48
CA TYR A 112 -16.20 -4.27 -12.09
C TYR A 112 -15.03 -4.21 -11.12
N PHE A 113 -13.96 -4.98 -11.37
CA PHE A 113 -12.72 -4.89 -10.60
C PHE A 113 -12.10 -3.49 -10.72
N ASN A 114 -12.02 -2.92 -11.93
CA ASN A 114 -11.54 -1.55 -12.11
C ASN A 114 -12.45 -0.52 -11.44
N LYS A 115 -13.78 -0.75 -11.39
CA LYS A 115 -14.71 0.09 -10.63
C LYS A 115 -14.46 0.00 -9.12
N SER A 116 -14.16 -1.18 -8.55
CA SER A 116 -13.82 -1.30 -7.13
C SER A 116 -12.49 -0.59 -6.82
N VAL A 117 -11.46 -0.72 -7.66
CA VAL A 117 -10.19 0.01 -7.51
C VAL A 117 -10.39 1.52 -7.58
N ASN A 118 -11.26 2.01 -8.48
CA ASN A 118 -11.58 3.44 -8.53
C ASN A 118 -12.31 3.90 -7.26
N ALA A 119 -13.19 3.08 -6.67
CA ALA A 119 -13.83 3.39 -5.39
C ALA A 119 -12.81 3.52 -4.25
N CYS A 120 -11.77 2.65 -4.22
CA CYS A 120 -10.64 2.82 -3.30
C CYS A 120 -9.97 4.18 -3.49
N VAL A 121 -9.68 4.57 -4.74
CA VAL A 121 -9.05 5.87 -5.05
C VAL A 121 -9.93 7.03 -4.62
N THR A 122 -11.24 6.97 -4.86
CA THR A 122 -12.18 8.02 -4.41
C THR A 122 -12.16 8.16 -2.90
N CYS A 123 -12.33 7.05 -2.15
CA CYS A 123 -12.27 7.08 -0.68
C CYS A 123 -10.95 7.69 -0.18
N HIS A 124 -9.82 7.28 -0.75
CA HIS A 124 -8.50 7.80 -0.36
C HIS A 124 -8.21 9.24 -0.83
N THR A 125 -8.96 9.76 -1.80
CA THR A 125 -8.85 11.17 -2.22
C THR A 125 -9.67 12.07 -1.30
N THR A 126 -10.81 11.57 -0.80
CA THR A 126 -11.73 12.36 0.03
C THR A 126 -11.37 12.31 1.52
N ARG A 127 -10.91 11.18 2.03
CA ARG A 127 -10.81 10.93 3.49
C ARG A 127 -9.36 10.81 3.95
N CYS A 128 -8.80 9.62 3.83
CA CYS A 128 -7.44 9.32 4.25
C CYS A 128 -6.54 9.29 3.01
N THR A 129 -5.56 10.18 2.94
CA THR A 129 -4.55 10.26 1.86
C THR A 129 -3.56 9.10 1.96
N GLY A 130 -4.06 7.88 1.81
CA GLY A 130 -3.27 6.67 1.64
C GLY A 130 -2.46 6.73 0.35
N PRO A 131 -1.70 5.67 0.02
CA PRO A 131 -0.81 5.67 -1.13
C PRO A 131 -1.58 5.53 -2.46
N ILE A 132 -2.29 6.58 -2.89
CA ILE A 132 -3.09 6.62 -4.13
C ILE A 132 -2.32 6.10 -5.36
N PRO A 133 -1.04 6.47 -5.60
CA PRO A 133 -0.28 5.92 -6.72
C PRO A 133 -0.09 4.39 -6.66
N LYS A 134 -0.03 3.82 -5.44
CA LYS A 134 0.05 2.36 -5.24
C LYS A 134 -1.31 1.70 -5.54
N ILE A 135 -2.41 2.32 -5.15
CA ILE A 135 -3.78 1.82 -5.41
C ILE A 135 -4.10 1.84 -6.90
N LYS A 136 -3.78 2.93 -7.60
CA LYS A 136 -4.01 3.06 -9.06
C LYS A 136 -3.31 1.96 -9.86
N ARG A 137 -2.18 1.43 -9.38
CA ARG A 137 -1.46 0.30 -9.99
C ARG A 137 -2.23 -1.03 -9.93
N LEU A 138 -3.31 -1.14 -9.14
CA LEU A 138 -4.20 -2.30 -9.16
C LEU A 138 -5.08 -2.34 -10.40
N LYS A 139 -5.32 -1.24 -11.11
CA LYS A 139 -6.14 -1.27 -12.33
C LYS A 139 -5.55 -2.22 -13.37
N ILE A 140 -6.43 -2.86 -14.13
CA ILE A 140 -6.11 -3.69 -15.29
C ILE A 140 -6.40 -2.83 -16.53
N GLN A 141 -5.44 -2.74 -17.45
CA GLN A 141 -5.53 -1.97 -18.69
C GLN A 141 -5.81 -2.89 -19.85
#